data_AF-A0A933IBM2-F1
#
_entry.id   AF-A0A933IBM2-F1
#
_cell.length_a   1.000
_cell.length_b   1.000
_cell.length_c   1.000
_cell.angle_alpha   90.00
_cell.angle_beta   90.00
_cell.angle_gamma   90.00
#
_symmetry.space_group_name_H-M   'P 1'
#
loop_
_entity.id
_entity.type
_entity.pdbx_description
1 polymer ?
#
loop_
_entity_poly.entity_id
_entity_poly.type
_entity_poly.pdbx_seq_one_letter_code
_entity_poly.pdbx_strand_id
1 'polypeptide(L)'
;MVSFLEICRRAATGPIVAPDDFDMERLVPNLQKAIAQHGLKAPPKDVVIPWDDDLADRIFLAAKDFVVETGVYCPDTNRVISFTRDELEEAIHFAPRECWLGEGKDRAAMRPRRPEDPQIPWCHVGGGIPVSSDEIASAVVEGYARIPHADSMSIPALTQIRGLTVQAGTPSEIYAAIQSVRLGRDSMRRAGRPGLPIINLLSTSASPMGVLAITNSDHGIRPSDGWLIVSLTEFKLDYNVLNKTAAVLAYGGNVGFAAGAIYGGFAGGVMGSAVVNAAYIMVAPLIVSATYHLLYSLHINQSNSTARELLTSVALGCQAVSRNMAFPYFDLGYAAAGTCTRQLYDETAARIIADVVSGANIETVHPAKGILMDNYSPMEMRFACEVAHAAAGVSRRDANEMVKELLARYEPHLAKPPEGKRFQDCYNLDTLEPDPEHFDIYAEAKEHMRKLGLKLR
;
A
#
# COMPACT_ATOMS: atom_id res chain seq x y z
N MET A 1 -16.56 -12.63 -17.49
CA MET A 1 -15.36 -11.98 -16.93
C MET A 1 -14.22 -12.15 -17.91
N VAL A 2 -13.51 -11.07 -18.26
CA VAL A 2 -12.34 -11.12 -19.14
C VAL A 2 -11.25 -11.98 -18.51
N SER A 3 -10.76 -12.98 -19.24
CA SER A 3 -9.66 -13.83 -18.74
C SER A 3 -8.32 -13.08 -18.75
N PHE A 4 -7.40 -13.43 -17.84
CA PHE A 4 -6.06 -12.84 -17.85
C PHE A 4 -5.31 -13.05 -19.18
N LEU A 5 -5.48 -14.20 -19.85
CA LEU A 5 -4.88 -14.44 -21.16
C LEU A 5 -5.42 -13.49 -22.24
N GLU A 6 -6.68 -13.06 -22.13
CA GLU A 6 -7.26 -12.02 -23.01
C GLU A 6 -6.63 -10.66 -22.74
N ILE A 7 -6.28 -10.33 -21.49
CA ILE A 7 -5.49 -9.13 -21.17
C ILE A 7 -4.12 -9.18 -21.86
N CYS A 8 -3.41 -10.31 -21.79
CA CYS A 8 -2.16 -10.50 -22.51
C CYS A 8 -2.33 -10.38 -24.04
N ARG A 9 -3.42 -10.91 -24.60
CA ARG A 9 -3.74 -10.77 -26.02
C ARG A 9 -3.91 -9.29 -26.39
N ARG A 10 -4.71 -8.54 -25.62
CA ARG A 10 -4.92 -7.10 -25.85
C ARG A 10 -3.64 -6.29 -25.68
N ALA A 11 -2.75 -6.67 -24.78
CA ALA A 11 -1.43 -6.05 -24.68
C ALA A 11 -0.62 -6.22 -25.97
N ALA A 12 -0.76 -7.36 -26.66
CA ALA A 12 -0.06 -7.62 -27.92
C ALA A 12 -0.77 -7.06 -29.16
N THR A 13 -2.10 -6.93 -29.15
CA THR A 13 -2.91 -6.62 -30.35
C THR A 13 -3.73 -5.34 -30.28
N GLY A 14 -3.80 -4.67 -29.12
CA GLY A 14 -4.57 -3.45 -28.91
C GLY A 14 -4.09 -2.26 -29.76
N PRO A 15 -4.79 -1.11 -29.77
CA PRO A 15 -4.41 0.04 -30.59
C PRO A 15 -3.00 0.55 -30.25
N ILE A 16 -2.19 0.85 -31.26
CA ILE A 16 -0.85 1.44 -31.07
C ILE A 16 -0.99 2.89 -30.62
N VAL A 17 -0.25 3.27 -29.58
CA VAL A 17 -0.17 4.65 -29.07
C VAL A 17 1.29 4.92 -28.70
N ALA A 18 1.84 6.07 -29.12
CA ALA A 18 3.19 6.43 -28.70
C ALA A 18 3.23 6.69 -27.18
N PRO A 19 4.36 6.45 -26.50
CA PRO A 19 4.43 6.60 -25.04
C PRO A 19 3.96 7.98 -24.54
N ASP A 20 4.46 9.07 -25.14
CA ASP A 20 4.12 10.43 -24.74
C ASP A 20 2.64 10.76 -25.04
N ASP A 21 2.11 10.23 -26.15
CA ASP A 21 0.70 10.42 -26.54
C ASP A 21 -0.24 9.74 -25.53
N PHE A 22 0.14 8.60 -24.94
CA PHE A 22 -0.68 7.94 -23.93
C PHE A 22 -0.85 8.85 -22.70
N ASP A 23 0.24 9.42 -22.20
CA ASP A 23 0.19 10.26 -21.00
C ASP A 23 -0.52 11.60 -21.29
N MET A 24 -0.11 12.29 -22.36
CA MET A 24 -0.49 13.69 -22.60
C MET A 24 -1.75 13.86 -23.46
N GLU A 25 -2.06 12.92 -24.36
CA GLU A 25 -3.20 13.03 -25.27
C GLU A 25 -4.38 12.13 -24.88
N ARG A 26 -4.13 11.12 -24.03
CA ARG A 26 -5.16 10.17 -23.60
C ARG A 26 -5.44 10.25 -22.10
N LEU A 27 -4.46 9.95 -21.26
CA LEU A 27 -4.65 9.82 -19.81
C LEU A 27 -5.04 11.16 -19.16
N VAL A 28 -4.23 12.21 -19.33
CA VAL A 28 -4.51 13.52 -18.72
C VAL A 28 -5.83 14.12 -19.24
N PRO A 29 -6.10 14.18 -20.55
CA PRO A 29 -7.35 14.74 -21.06
C PRO A 29 -8.59 13.97 -20.62
N ASN A 30 -8.56 12.63 -20.63
CA ASN A 30 -9.69 11.82 -20.17
C ASN A 30 -9.95 12.00 -18.67
N LEU A 31 -8.90 12.12 -17.86
CA LEU A 31 -9.04 12.41 -16.43
C LEU A 31 -9.71 13.78 -16.20
N GLN A 32 -9.24 14.82 -16.89
CA GLN A 32 -9.84 16.17 -16.80
C GLN A 32 -11.29 16.17 -17.27
N LYS A 33 -11.60 15.43 -18.35
CA LYS A 33 -12.95 15.26 -18.86
C LYS A 33 -13.85 14.58 -17.83
N ALA A 34 -13.42 13.49 -17.21
CA ALA A 34 -14.18 12.80 -16.16
C ALA A 34 -14.43 13.70 -14.95
N ILE A 35 -13.42 14.45 -14.48
CA ILE A 35 -13.55 15.43 -13.39
C ILE A 35 -14.61 16.48 -13.73
N ALA A 36 -14.58 17.03 -14.94
CA ALA A 36 -15.52 18.07 -15.38
C ALA A 36 -16.94 17.53 -15.54
N GLN A 37 -17.11 16.37 -16.19
CA GLN A 37 -18.41 15.73 -16.42
C GLN A 37 -19.15 15.41 -15.12
N HIS A 38 -18.41 14.96 -14.10
CA HIS A 38 -18.98 14.64 -12.79
C HIS A 38 -18.99 15.82 -11.82
N GLY A 39 -18.60 17.03 -12.25
CA GLY A 39 -18.65 18.25 -11.44
C GLY A 39 -17.80 18.16 -10.17
N LEU A 40 -16.67 17.48 -10.23
CA LEU A 40 -15.79 17.22 -9.08
C LEU A 40 -15.06 18.49 -8.64
N LYS A 41 -15.17 18.84 -7.35
CA LYS A 41 -14.51 20.01 -6.76
C LYS A 41 -13.79 19.60 -5.49
N ALA A 42 -12.60 20.14 -5.30
CA ALA A 42 -11.85 19.93 -4.07
C ALA A 42 -12.62 20.50 -2.87
N PRO A 43 -12.60 19.81 -1.72
CA PRO A 43 -13.18 20.34 -0.49
C PRO A 43 -12.39 21.57 0.00
N PRO A 44 -12.96 22.36 0.94
CA PRO A 44 -12.21 23.40 1.63
C PRO A 44 -10.91 22.87 2.27
N LYS A 45 -9.87 23.70 2.34
CA LYS A 45 -8.52 23.28 2.81
C LYS A 45 -8.51 22.73 4.25
N ASP A 46 -9.43 23.19 5.08
CA ASP A 46 -9.62 22.74 6.45
C ASP A 46 -10.38 21.41 6.57
N VAL A 47 -10.93 20.88 5.47
CA VAL A 47 -11.54 19.56 5.40
C VAL A 47 -10.54 18.58 4.78
N VAL A 48 -9.75 17.96 5.65
CA VAL A 48 -8.71 16.98 5.28
C VAL A 48 -9.32 15.61 5.04
N ILE A 49 -10.29 15.20 5.86
CA ILE A 49 -11.06 13.96 5.71
C ILE A 49 -12.50 14.37 5.37
N PRO A 50 -12.87 14.39 4.08
CA PRO A 50 -14.22 14.78 3.68
C PRO A 50 -15.26 13.77 4.16
N TRP A 51 -16.48 14.26 4.42
CA TRP A 51 -17.64 13.45 4.81
C TRP A 51 -18.84 13.68 3.87
N ASP A 52 -18.59 14.21 2.68
CA ASP A 52 -19.59 14.36 1.62
C ASP A 52 -19.66 13.06 0.81
N ASP A 53 -20.68 12.27 1.13
CA ASP A 53 -20.94 10.98 0.51
C ASP A 53 -21.29 11.08 -0.99
N ASP A 54 -21.96 12.15 -1.41
CA ASP A 54 -22.29 12.38 -2.83
C ASP A 54 -21.02 12.65 -3.65
N LEU A 55 -20.08 13.41 -3.08
CA LEU A 55 -18.78 13.64 -3.71
C LEU A 55 -18.02 12.31 -3.90
N ALA A 56 -17.99 11.46 -2.87
CA ALA A 56 -17.33 10.16 -2.96
C ALA A 56 -17.97 9.26 -4.05
N ASP A 57 -19.30 9.24 -4.13
CA ASP A 57 -20.02 8.44 -5.13
C ASP A 57 -19.78 8.97 -6.55
N ARG A 58 -19.73 10.29 -6.75
CA ARG A 58 -19.37 10.89 -8.04
C ARG A 58 -17.92 10.64 -8.44
N ILE A 59 -16.98 10.59 -7.50
CA ILE A 59 -15.59 10.17 -7.78
C ILE A 59 -15.55 8.74 -8.30
N PHE A 60 -16.35 7.84 -7.71
CA PHE A 60 -16.45 6.46 -8.18
C PHE A 60 -16.98 6.39 -9.62
N LEU A 61 -18.02 7.16 -9.95
CA LEU A 61 -18.54 7.24 -11.33
C LEU A 61 -17.50 7.80 -12.31
N ALA A 62 -16.80 8.87 -11.93
CA ALA A 62 -15.72 9.45 -12.72
C ALA A 62 -14.58 8.45 -12.96
N ALA A 63 -14.22 7.64 -11.96
CA ALA A 63 -13.22 6.59 -12.09
C ALA A 63 -13.64 5.52 -13.11
N LYS A 64 -14.91 5.11 -13.14
CA LYS A 64 -15.41 4.15 -14.14
C LYS A 64 -15.30 4.71 -15.56
N ASP A 65 -15.68 5.97 -15.76
CA ASP A 65 -15.60 6.63 -17.06
C ASP A 65 -14.14 6.80 -17.49
N PHE A 66 -13.28 7.24 -16.57
CA PHE A 66 -11.85 7.36 -16.80
C PHE A 66 -11.20 6.04 -17.22
N VAL A 67 -11.49 4.92 -16.55
CA VAL A 67 -10.96 3.59 -16.90
C VAL A 67 -11.38 3.16 -18.30
N VAL A 68 -12.67 3.29 -18.63
CA VAL A 68 -13.22 2.85 -19.94
C VAL A 68 -12.65 3.70 -21.08
N GLU A 69 -12.54 5.02 -20.90
CA GLU A 69 -12.04 5.91 -21.95
C GLU A 69 -10.51 5.79 -22.14
N THR A 70 -9.77 5.60 -21.04
CA THR A 70 -8.31 5.59 -21.05
C THR A 70 -7.74 4.22 -21.40
N GLY A 71 -8.25 3.14 -20.82
CA GLY A 71 -7.59 1.83 -20.88
C GLY A 71 -6.26 1.80 -20.12
N VAL A 72 -5.47 0.76 -20.37
CA VAL A 72 -4.15 0.55 -19.73
C VAL A 72 -3.07 0.42 -20.79
N TYR A 73 -1.95 1.10 -20.64
CA TYR A 73 -0.87 1.09 -21.62
C TYR A 73 0.14 -0.04 -21.37
N CYS A 74 0.55 -0.72 -22.45
CA CYS A 74 1.65 -1.67 -22.43
C CYS A 74 2.86 -1.07 -23.16
N PRO A 75 3.91 -0.66 -22.43
CA PRO A 75 5.08 -0.02 -23.03
C PRO A 75 5.91 -0.97 -23.90
N ASP A 76 5.93 -2.28 -23.62
CA ASP A 76 6.70 -3.24 -24.44
C ASP A 76 6.17 -3.38 -25.89
N THR A 77 4.88 -3.10 -26.09
CA THR A 77 4.21 -3.22 -27.39
C THR A 77 3.75 -1.89 -27.95
N ASN A 78 3.87 -0.81 -27.16
CA ASN A 78 3.31 0.52 -27.42
C ASN A 78 1.81 0.46 -27.72
N ARG A 79 1.04 -0.31 -26.95
CA ARG A 79 -0.40 -0.52 -27.19
C ARG A 79 -1.27 -0.28 -25.98
N VAL A 80 -2.53 0.05 -26.22
CA VAL A 80 -3.55 0.20 -25.18
C VAL A 80 -4.40 -1.06 -25.06
N ILE A 81 -4.50 -1.57 -23.84
CA ILE A 81 -5.47 -2.57 -23.40
C ILE A 81 -6.78 -1.81 -23.13
N SER A 82 -7.75 -1.94 -24.04
CA SER A 82 -9.06 -1.29 -23.92
C SER A 82 -10.09 -2.20 -23.28
N PHE A 83 -11.09 -1.60 -22.63
CA PHE A 83 -12.20 -2.29 -21.97
C PHE A 83 -13.53 -1.68 -22.39
N THR A 84 -14.56 -2.51 -22.42
CA THR A 84 -15.94 -2.01 -22.52
C THR A 84 -16.47 -1.65 -21.13
N ARG A 85 -17.56 -0.85 -21.07
CA ARG A 85 -18.26 -0.60 -19.82
C ARG A 85 -18.75 -1.90 -19.17
N ASP A 86 -19.34 -2.79 -19.95
CA ASP A 86 -19.89 -4.04 -19.43
C ASP A 86 -18.81 -4.93 -18.81
N GLU A 87 -17.62 -4.99 -19.42
CA GLU A 87 -16.48 -5.73 -18.86
C GLU A 87 -16.02 -5.16 -17.51
N LEU A 88 -16.00 -3.84 -17.36
CA LEU A 88 -15.65 -3.18 -16.10
C LEU A 88 -16.74 -3.41 -15.03
N GLU A 89 -18.01 -3.24 -15.38
CA GLU A 89 -19.14 -3.48 -14.48
C GLU A 89 -19.18 -4.94 -14.01
N GLU A 90 -18.93 -5.88 -14.93
CA GLU A 90 -18.85 -7.31 -14.61
C GLU A 90 -17.68 -7.59 -13.64
N ALA A 91 -16.50 -7.00 -13.88
CA ALA A 91 -15.35 -7.16 -12.99
C ALA A 91 -15.62 -6.60 -11.58
N ILE A 92 -16.29 -5.44 -11.48
CA ILE A 92 -16.69 -4.85 -10.20
C ILE A 92 -17.72 -5.74 -9.48
N HIS A 93 -18.72 -6.24 -10.21
CA HIS A 93 -19.79 -7.06 -9.65
C HIS A 93 -19.28 -8.38 -9.06
N PHE A 94 -18.37 -9.03 -9.78
CA PHE A 94 -17.80 -10.33 -9.41
C PHE A 94 -16.44 -10.22 -8.69
N ALA A 95 -16.01 -9.02 -8.31
CA ALA A 95 -14.79 -8.83 -7.55
C ALA A 95 -14.82 -9.67 -6.25
N PRO A 96 -13.70 -10.31 -5.86
CA PRO A 96 -13.59 -11.03 -4.60
C PRO A 96 -13.95 -10.13 -3.41
N ARG A 97 -14.75 -10.65 -2.47
CA ARG A 97 -15.21 -9.88 -1.30
C ARG A 97 -14.46 -10.20 -0.02
N GLU A 98 -13.55 -11.15 -0.08
CA GLU A 98 -12.60 -11.49 0.98
C GLU A 98 -11.36 -12.13 0.36
N CYS A 99 -10.20 -11.89 0.96
CA CYS A 99 -8.94 -12.53 0.58
C CYS A 99 -8.44 -13.34 1.79
N TRP A 100 -8.45 -14.67 1.68
CA TRP A 100 -7.98 -15.56 2.72
C TRP A 100 -6.46 -15.71 2.67
N LEU A 101 -5.82 -15.34 3.77
CA LEU A 101 -4.37 -15.26 3.88
C LEU A 101 -3.87 -16.02 5.12
N GLY A 102 -2.67 -16.57 5.02
CA GLY A 102 -1.99 -17.26 6.11
C GLY A 102 -2.47 -18.71 6.32
N GLU A 103 -1.94 -19.33 7.36
CA GLU A 103 -2.18 -20.75 7.67
C GLU A 103 -2.37 -20.98 9.18
N GLY A 104 -2.97 -22.12 9.53
CA GLY A 104 -3.15 -22.53 10.92
C GLY A 104 -3.90 -21.48 11.76
N LYS A 105 -3.39 -21.22 12.97
CA LYS A 105 -3.99 -20.27 13.93
C LYS A 105 -3.90 -18.80 13.49
N ASP A 106 -2.99 -18.49 12.57
CA ASP A 106 -2.74 -17.13 12.09
C ASP A 106 -3.51 -16.85 10.78
N ARG A 107 -4.23 -17.86 10.23
CA ARG A 107 -5.05 -17.69 9.01
C ARG A 107 -6.24 -16.79 9.28
N ALA A 108 -6.40 -15.77 8.44
CA ALA A 108 -7.50 -14.83 8.53
C ALA A 108 -7.92 -14.34 7.14
N ALA A 109 -9.08 -13.67 7.07
CA ALA A 109 -9.58 -13.09 5.82
C ALA A 109 -9.51 -11.57 5.90
N MET A 110 -8.79 -10.96 4.96
CA MET A 110 -8.89 -9.53 4.73
C MET A 110 -10.22 -9.22 4.06
N ARG A 111 -10.98 -8.29 4.64
CA ARG A 111 -12.32 -7.92 4.20
C ARG A 111 -12.39 -6.45 3.81
N PRO A 112 -13.25 -6.08 2.85
CA PRO A 112 -13.57 -4.69 2.61
C PRO A 112 -14.18 -4.06 3.87
N ARG A 113 -13.97 -2.77 4.02
CA ARG A 113 -14.59 -1.95 5.07
C ARG A 113 -15.43 -0.85 4.41
N ARG A 114 -16.21 -0.14 5.21
CA ARG A 114 -16.93 1.08 4.81
C ARG A 114 -16.36 2.31 5.52
N PRO A 115 -16.68 3.54 5.08
CA PRO A 115 -16.39 4.72 5.87
C PRO A 115 -16.98 4.59 7.27
N GLU A 116 -16.20 4.96 8.28
CA GLU A 116 -16.61 4.93 9.71
C GLU A 116 -16.97 3.53 10.24
N ASP A 117 -16.55 2.47 9.55
CA ASP A 117 -16.90 1.09 9.91
C ASP A 117 -16.27 0.68 11.25
N PRO A 118 -17.06 0.14 12.21
CA PRO A 118 -16.55 -0.39 13.47
C PRO A 118 -15.75 -1.68 13.33
N GLN A 119 -15.76 -2.33 12.16
CA GLN A 119 -14.90 -3.47 11.87
C GLN A 119 -13.43 -3.07 12.05
N ILE A 120 -12.70 -3.85 12.85
CA ILE A 120 -11.26 -3.70 13.04
C ILE A 120 -10.55 -3.86 11.69
N PRO A 121 -9.68 -2.91 11.29
CA PRO A 121 -8.95 -2.99 10.04
C PRO A 121 -7.92 -4.11 10.04
N TRP A 122 -7.72 -4.74 8.89
CA TRP A 122 -6.57 -5.60 8.66
C TRP A 122 -5.30 -4.78 8.77
N CYS A 123 -4.36 -5.22 9.62
CA CYS A 123 -3.09 -4.56 9.85
C CYS A 123 -1.97 -5.34 9.14
N HIS A 124 -1.55 -4.85 7.98
CA HIS A 124 -0.33 -5.29 7.31
C HIS A 124 0.88 -4.56 7.88
N VAL A 125 1.88 -5.31 8.35
CA VAL A 125 2.97 -4.75 9.16
C VAL A 125 4.32 -4.89 8.48
N GLY A 126 5.12 -3.83 8.53
CA GLY A 126 6.48 -3.79 7.99
C GLY A 126 6.52 -3.18 6.60
N GLY A 127 7.63 -3.38 5.88
CA GLY A 127 7.81 -2.84 4.54
C GLY A 127 9.02 -3.40 3.82
N GLY A 128 9.11 -3.10 2.53
CA GLY A 128 10.23 -3.43 1.66
C GLY A 128 11.48 -2.55 1.82
N ILE A 129 11.72 -2.04 3.02
CA ILE A 129 12.81 -1.10 3.31
C ILE A 129 14.16 -1.87 3.30
N PRO A 130 15.24 -1.27 2.74
CA PRO A 130 16.53 -1.93 2.70
C PRO A 130 17.13 -2.16 4.09
N VAL A 131 17.73 -3.33 4.26
CA VAL A 131 18.47 -3.72 5.46
C VAL A 131 19.95 -3.96 5.17
N SER A 132 20.77 -3.70 6.18
CA SER A 132 22.22 -3.86 6.12
C SER A 132 22.67 -5.32 6.22
N SER A 133 21.90 -6.20 6.86
CA SER A 133 22.28 -7.60 7.08
C SER A 133 21.09 -8.52 7.34
N ASP A 134 21.33 -9.83 7.18
CA ASP A 134 20.38 -10.90 7.55
C ASP A 134 20.03 -10.86 9.05
N GLU A 135 20.97 -10.47 9.92
CA GLU A 135 20.71 -10.35 11.36
C GLU A 135 19.67 -9.26 11.64
N ILE A 136 19.86 -8.08 11.06
CA ILE A 136 18.89 -6.98 11.16
C ILE A 136 17.56 -7.37 10.53
N ALA A 137 17.58 -7.96 9.34
CA ALA A 137 16.36 -8.44 8.69
C ALA A 137 15.57 -9.39 9.60
N SER A 138 16.27 -10.32 10.26
CA SER A 138 15.67 -11.34 11.12
C SER A 138 15.08 -10.73 12.38
N ALA A 139 15.84 -9.85 13.04
CA ALA A 139 15.43 -9.17 14.25
C ALA A 139 14.21 -8.26 14.02
N VAL A 140 14.20 -7.52 12.91
CA VAL A 140 13.08 -6.65 12.55
C VAL A 140 11.81 -7.45 12.27
N VAL A 141 11.88 -8.50 11.43
CA VAL A 141 10.70 -9.32 11.12
C VAL A 141 10.18 -10.06 12.36
N GLU A 142 11.08 -10.54 13.23
CA GLU A 142 10.67 -11.17 14.48
C GLU A 142 9.98 -10.16 15.41
N GLY A 143 10.52 -8.95 15.54
CA GLY A 143 9.91 -7.87 16.31
C GLY A 143 8.51 -7.52 15.79
N TYR A 144 8.33 -7.48 14.47
CA TYR A 144 7.01 -7.25 13.87
C TYR A 144 6.02 -8.38 14.15
N ALA A 145 6.46 -9.62 13.99
CA ALA A 145 5.61 -10.78 14.23
C ALA A 145 5.16 -10.88 15.70
N ARG A 146 5.88 -10.27 16.64
CA ARG A 146 5.47 -10.13 18.05
C ARG A 146 4.38 -9.09 18.28
N ILE A 147 4.04 -8.24 17.31
CA ILE A 147 2.96 -7.25 17.42
C ILE A 147 1.62 -7.99 17.49
N PRO A 148 0.83 -7.86 18.58
CA PRO A 148 -0.40 -8.64 18.76
C PRO A 148 -1.47 -8.37 17.70
N HIS A 149 -1.47 -7.16 17.15
CA HIS A 149 -2.44 -6.70 16.16
C HIS A 149 -2.03 -6.97 14.70
N ALA A 150 -0.85 -7.54 14.45
CA ALA A 150 -0.42 -7.83 13.09
C ALA A 150 -1.24 -8.99 12.49
N ASP A 151 -1.86 -8.76 11.33
CA ASP A 151 -2.58 -9.79 10.56
C ASP A 151 -1.73 -10.36 9.44
N SER A 152 -0.74 -9.60 8.96
CA SER A 152 0.19 -9.99 7.91
C SER A 152 1.48 -9.22 7.99
N MET A 153 2.47 -9.69 7.24
CA MET A 153 3.84 -9.23 7.35
C MET A 153 4.47 -8.89 6.01
N SER A 154 5.17 -7.77 5.98
CA SER A 154 6.16 -7.47 4.96
C SER A 154 7.55 -7.93 5.41
N ILE A 155 8.32 -8.52 4.50
CA ILE A 155 9.75 -8.80 4.73
C ILE A 155 10.62 -7.75 4.05
N PRO A 156 11.74 -7.32 4.67
CA PRO A 156 12.56 -6.24 4.15
C PRO A 156 13.38 -6.66 2.92
N ALA A 157 13.92 -5.65 2.22
CA ALA A 157 14.74 -5.86 1.05
C ALA A 157 16.21 -6.15 1.45
N LEU A 158 16.69 -7.34 1.11
CA LEU A 158 18.12 -7.66 1.24
C LEU A 158 18.89 -6.94 0.14
N THR A 159 19.87 -6.12 0.52
CA THR A 159 20.72 -5.38 -0.43
C THR A 159 21.95 -6.18 -0.88
N GLN A 160 22.30 -7.21 -0.11
CA GLN A 160 23.44 -8.09 -0.36
C GLN A 160 23.17 -9.51 0.12
N ILE A 161 23.88 -10.48 -0.43
CA ILE A 161 23.95 -11.85 0.07
C ILE A 161 25.40 -12.30 0.14
N ARG A 162 25.89 -12.61 1.35
CA ARG A 162 27.30 -12.99 1.60
C ARG A 162 28.32 -12.01 0.97
N GLY A 163 28.05 -10.71 1.06
CA GLY A 163 28.88 -9.64 0.50
C GLY A 163 28.70 -9.40 -1.01
N LEU A 164 27.86 -10.17 -1.70
CA LEU A 164 27.52 -9.93 -3.10
C LEU A 164 26.28 -9.04 -3.20
N THR A 165 26.39 -7.91 -3.90
CA THR A 165 25.25 -7.01 -4.15
C THR A 165 24.12 -7.75 -4.87
N VAL A 166 22.90 -7.52 -4.39
CA VAL A 166 21.68 -8.01 -5.04
C VAL A 166 21.36 -7.10 -6.22
N GLN A 167 21.35 -7.66 -7.44
CA GLN A 167 21.06 -6.92 -8.65
C GLN A 167 20.02 -7.67 -9.48
N ALA A 168 18.99 -6.95 -9.92
CA ALA A 168 17.91 -7.50 -10.74
C ALA A 168 18.44 -8.18 -12.01
N GLY A 169 17.91 -9.37 -12.32
CA GLY A 169 18.29 -10.16 -13.48
C GLY A 169 19.61 -10.93 -13.35
N THR A 170 20.27 -10.87 -12.19
CA THR A 170 21.51 -11.62 -11.93
C THR A 170 21.26 -12.82 -11.02
N PRO A 171 22.18 -13.81 -10.94
CA PRO A 171 22.03 -14.93 -10.02
C PRO A 171 21.90 -14.51 -8.55
N SER A 172 22.49 -13.37 -8.13
CA SER A 172 22.41 -12.92 -6.74
C SER A 172 20.98 -12.59 -6.32
N GLU A 173 20.14 -12.10 -7.23
CA GLU A 173 18.71 -11.86 -7.00
C GLU A 173 17.97 -13.14 -6.64
N ILE A 174 18.20 -14.24 -7.36
CA ILE A 174 17.53 -15.53 -7.10
C ILE A 174 17.90 -16.05 -5.71
N TYR A 175 19.19 -16.06 -5.38
CA TYR A 175 19.65 -16.53 -4.06
C TYR A 175 19.13 -15.63 -2.93
N ALA A 176 19.15 -14.31 -3.13
CA ALA A 176 18.66 -13.36 -2.13
C ALA A 176 17.14 -13.44 -1.95
N ALA A 177 16.38 -13.65 -3.02
CA ALA A 177 14.94 -13.84 -2.97
C ALA A 177 14.58 -15.04 -2.08
N ILE A 178 15.19 -16.20 -2.33
CA ILE A 178 14.97 -17.41 -1.52
C ILE A 178 15.41 -17.21 -0.07
N GLN A 179 16.57 -16.57 0.15
CA GLN A 179 17.07 -16.27 1.49
C GLN A 179 16.12 -15.36 2.27
N SER A 180 15.61 -14.31 1.63
CA SER A 180 14.68 -13.35 2.22
C SER A 180 13.40 -14.04 2.72
N VAL A 181 12.82 -14.95 1.91
CA VAL A 181 11.64 -15.74 2.32
C VAL A 181 11.96 -16.64 3.52
N ARG A 182 13.06 -17.41 3.45
CA ARG A 182 13.46 -18.32 4.53
C ARG A 182 13.64 -17.58 5.85
N LEU A 183 14.36 -16.47 5.79
CA LEU A 183 14.62 -15.60 6.93
C LEU A 183 13.33 -15.05 7.54
N GLY A 184 12.40 -14.57 6.70
CA GLY A 184 11.09 -14.12 7.16
C GLY A 184 10.31 -15.23 7.87
N ARG A 185 10.29 -16.42 7.27
CA ARG A 185 9.62 -17.62 7.83
C ARG A 185 10.24 -18.12 9.12
N ASP A 186 11.57 -18.12 9.22
CA ASP A 186 12.29 -18.44 10.45
C ASP A 186 11.97 -17.44 11.56
N SER A 187 11.92 -16.14 11.22
CA SER A 187 11.67 -15.07 12.19
C SER A 187 10.25 -15.09 12.73
N MET A 188 9.25 -15.31 11.88
CA MET A 188 7.86 -15.52 12.32
C MET A 188 7.70 -16.80 13.16
N ARG A 189 8.50 -17.84 12.89
CA ARG A 189 8.56 -19.05 13.74
C ARG A 189 9.09 -18.75 15.13
N ARG A 190 10.18 -17.97 15.25
CA ARG A 190 10.75 -17.56 16.55
C ARG A 190 9.77 -16.69 17.36
N ALA A 191 8.99 -15.84 16.69
CA ALA A 191 7.90 -15.09 17.29
C ALA A 191 6.66 -15.93 17.67
N GLY A 192 6.65 -17.24 17.38
CA GLY A 192 5.54 -18.12 17.70
C GLY A 192 4.30 -17.96 16.81
N ARG A 193 4.44 -17.31 15.65
CA ARG A 193 3.36 -17.05 14.67
C ARG A 193 3.73 -17.56 13.26
N PRO A 194 4.02 -18.86 13.11
CA PRO A 194 4.52 -19.42 11.85
C PRO A 194 3.53 -19.37 10.67
N GLY A 195 2.25 -19.15 10.96
CA GLY A 195 1.19 -19.11 9.96
C GLY A 195 0.91 -17.72 9.41
N LEU A 196 1.54 -16.66 9.95
CA LEU A 196 1.34 -15.29 9.46
C LEU A 196 1.62 -15.23 7.95
N PRO A 197 0.72 -14.62 7.15
CA PRO A 197 0.95 -14.43 5.74
C PRO A 197 2.05 -13.39 5.52
N ILE A 198 2.92 -13.67 4.55
CA ILE A 198 3.77 -12.65 3.95
C ILE A 198 2.94 -11.98 2.85
N ILE A 199 2.94 -10.65 2.77
CA ILE A 199 2.33 -9.94 1.64
C ILE A 199 3.41 -9.08 0.98
N ASN A 200 4.10 -9.67 0.00
CA ASN A 200 5.20 -9.04 -0.75
C ASN A 200 5.14 -9.50 -2.22
N LEU A 201 5.79 -8.80 -3.15
CA LEU A 201 6.29 -9.41 -4.41
C LEU A 201 7.71 -10.00 -4.28
N LEU A 202 8.22 -10.00 -3.05
CA LEU A 202 9.62 -9.84 -2.61
C LEU A 202 10.26 -8.50 -2.98
N SER A 203 10.41 -7.62 -2.00
CA SER A 203 11.15 -6.36 -2.12
C SER A 203 12.63 -6.56 -2.46
N THR A 204 13.18 -7.75 -2.18
CA THR A 204 14.55 -8.16 -2.55
C THR A 204 14.71 -8.44 -4.05
N SER A 205 13.62 -8.64 -4.80
CA SER A 205 13.66 -9.06 -6.21
C SER A 205 12.74 -8.22 -7.08
N ALA A 206 13.28 -7.70 -8.18
CA ALA A 206 12.51 -6.91 -9.13
C ALA A 206 12.16 -7.70 -10.41
N SER A 207 12.91 -8.74 -10.76
CA SER A 207 12.69 -9.48 -12.01
C SER A 207 11.58 -10.54 -11.90
N PRO A 208 10.94 -10.92 -13.03
CA PRO A 208 10.05 -12.09 -13.06
C PRO A 208 10.75 -13.40 -12.68
N MET A 209 12.06 -13.53 -12.96
CA MET A 209 12.82 -14.74 -12.63
C MET A 209 12.98 -14.94 -11.13
N GLY A 210 13.20 -13.87 -10.36
CA GLY A 210 13.25 -13.99 -8.90
C GLY A 210 11.89 -14.30 -8.28
N VAL A 211 10.78 -13.83 -8.87
CA VAL A 211 9.42 -14.24 -8.49
C VAL A 211 9.16 -15.71 -8.82
N LEU A 212 9.60 -16.20 -9.98
CA LEU A 212 9.50 -17.62 -10.33
C LEU A 212 10.35 -18.52 -9.41
N ALA A 213 11.50 -18.03 -8.94
CA ALA A 213 12.36 -18.78 -8.03
C ALA A 213 11.70 -19.07 -6.67
N ILE A 214 10.73 -18.24 -6.27
CA ILE A 214 10.04 -18.34 -4.98
C ILE A 214 8.57 -18.75 -5.12
N THR A 215 8.07 -19.05 -6.32
CA THR A 215 6.84 -19.84 -6.51
C THR A 215 7.14 -21.33 -6.27
N ASN A 216 7.47 -21.66 -5.02
CA ASN A 216 7.85 -23.01 -4.60
C ASN A 216 7.28 -23.31 -3.20
N SER A 217 6.60 -24.45 -3.05
CA SER A 217 5.91 -24.81 -1.81
C SER A 217 6.85 -25.08 -0.62
N ASP A 218 8.10 -25.45 -0.87
CA ASP A 218 9.02 -25.92 0.16
C ASP A 218 9.83 -24.77 0.79
N HIS A 219 10.16 -23.75 0.01
CA HIS A 219 11.05 -22.67 0.44
C HIS A 219 10.64 -21.27 -0.02
N GLY A 220 9.59 -21.19 -0.83
CA GLY A 220 9.09 -19.94 -1.40
C GLY A 220 7.94 -19.33 -0.63
N ILE A 221 7.33 -18.33 -1.25
CA ILE A 221 6.08 -17.73 -0.78
C ILE A 221 4.95 -18.74 -1.06
N ARG A 222 4.00 -18.83 -0.14
CA ARG A 222 2.90 -19.80 -0.17
C ARG A 222 1.77 -19.32 -1.07
N PRO A 223 0.93 -20.21 -1.61
CA PRO A 223 -0.29 -19.77 -2.29
C PRO A 223 -1.23 -18.97 -1.37
N SER A 224 -1.22 -19.27 -0.07
CA SER A 224 -1.97 -18.55 0.98
C SER A 224 -1.33 -17.23 1.43
N ASP A 225 -0.19 -16.83 0.86
CA ASP A 225 0.38 -15.50 1.06
C ASP A 225 -0.22 -14.51 0.06
N GLY A 226 0.10 -13.22 0.22
CA GLY A 226 -0.22 -12.18 -0.75
C GLY A 226 0.94 -11.89 -1.69
N TRP A 227 0.66 -11.81 -2.98
CA TRP A 227 1.64 -11.57 -4.04
C TRP A 227 1.40 -10.20 -4.69
N LEU A 228 2.12 -9.17 -4.24
CA LEU A 228 1.90 -7.78 -4.65
C LEU A 228 2.43 -7.45 -6.05
N ILE A 229 1.63 -7.58 -7.09
CA ILE A 229 2.00 -7.19 -8.45
C ILE A 229 1.96 -5.66 -8.60
N VAL A 230 3.11 -5.02 -8.72
CA VAL A 230 3.25 -3.55 -8.81
C VAL A 230 3.14 -3.07 -10.26
N SER A 231 2.32 -2.05 -10.54
CA SER A 231 2.25 -1.43 -11.87
C SER A 231 3.25 -0.28 -12.05
N LEU A 232 3.43 0.12 -13.31
CA LEU A 232 4.08 1.38 -13.65
C LEU A 232 3.06 2.53 -13.58
N THR A 233 3.54 3.71 -13.21
CA THR A 233 2.73 4.93 -13.04
C THR A 233 2.67 5.74 -14.34
N GLU A 234 1.53 6.28 -14.79
CA GLU A 234 0.15 5.96 -14.39
C GLU A 234 -0.46 4.95 -15.39
N PHE A 235 -1.27 4.00 -14.93
CA PHE A 235 -2.06 3.07 -15.76
C PHE A 235 -1.23 2.30 -16.81
N LYS A 236 -0.06 1.79 -16.41
CA LYS A 236 0.88 1.08 -17.28
C LYS A 236 1.18 -0.34 -16.78
N LEU A 237 1.08 -1.32 -17.67
CA LEU A 237 1.42 -2.73 -17.44
C LEU A 237 2.44 -3.21 -18.48
N ASP A 238 3.68 -3.38 -18.04
CA ASP A 238 4.73 -3.98 -18.86
C ASP A 238 4.66 -5.52 -18.82
N TYR A 239 5.47 -6.17 -19.65
CA TYR A 239 5.60 -7.62 -19.68
C TYR A 239 6.23 -8.18 -18.40
N ASN A 240 6.99 -7.41 -17.62
CA ASN A 240 7.45 -7.87 -16.31
C ASN A 240 6.26 -8.06 -15.36
N VAL A 241 5.33 -7.11 -15.32
CA VAL A 241 4.09 -7.21 -14.54
C VAL A 241 3.26 -8.39 -15.02
N LEU A 242 3.00 -8.48 -16.33
CA LEU A 242 2.18 -9.57 -16.88
C LEU A 242 2.80 -10.97 -16.68
N ASN A 243 4.12 -11.10 -16.81
CA ASN A 243 4.81 -12.38 -16.59
C ASN A 243 4.75 -12.83 -15.13
N LYS A 244 4.92 -11.90 -14.18
CA LYS A 244 4.77 -12.20 -12.75
C LYS A 244 3.33 -12.61 -12.42
N THR A 245 2.34 -11.90 -12.94
CA THR A 245 0.92 -12.27 -12.76
C THR A 245 0.64 -13.66 -13.32
N ALA A 246 1.12 -13.97 -14.52
CA ALA A 246 0.97 -15.31 -15.12
C ALA A 246 1.55 -16.40 -14.21
N ALA A 247 2.75 -16.19 -13.68
CA ALA A 247 3.42 -17.13 -12.78
C ALA A 247 2.62 -17.37 -11.49
N VAL A 248 2.17 -16.31 -10.83
CA VAL A 248 1.42 -16.39 -9.57
C VAL A 248 0.05 -17.04 -9.77
N LEU A 249 -0.67 -16.69 -10.84
CA LEU A 249 -1.96 -17.31 -11.16
C LEU A 249 -1.80 -18.80 -11.46
N ALA A 250 -0.76 -19.20 -12.19
CA ALA A 250 -0.46 -20.61 -12.46
C ALA A 250 -0.09 -21.39 -11.19
N TYR A 251 0.57 -20.73 -10.22
CA TYR A 251 0.87 -21.30 -8.91
C TYR A 251 -0.35 -21.37 -7.97
N GLY A 252 -1.42 -20.62 -8.28
CA GLY A 252 -2.62 -20.53 -7.45
C GLY A 252 -2.49 -19.57 -6.26
N GLY A 253 -1.59 -18.59 -6.34
CA GLY A 253 -1.39 -17.60 -5.28
C GLY A 253 -2.42 -16.46 -5.27
N ASN A 254 -2.60 -15.82 -4.12
CA ASN A 254 -3.43 -14.61 -4.02
C ASN A 254 -2.71 -13.43 -4.68
N VAL A 255 -3.10 -13.10 -5.92
CA VAL A 255 -2.61 -11.90 -6.59
C VAL A 255 -3.17 -10.66 -5.88
N GLY A 256 -2.28 -9.79 -5.44
CA GLY A 256 -2.58 -8.42 -5.07
C GLY A 256 -2.12 -7.47 -6.17
N PHE A 257 -2.88 -6.42 -6.46
CA PHE A 257 -2.39 -5.36 -7.34
C PHE A 257 -1.91 -4.19 -6.49
N ALA A 258 -0.73 -3.65 -6.77
CA ALA A 258 -0.17 -2.53 -6.06
C ALA A 258 -0.04 -1.34 -7.02
N ALA A 259 -0.79 -0.27 -6.73
CA ALA A 259 -0.73 0.98 -7.48
C ALA A 259 -1.37 2.12 -6.68
N GLY A 260 -0.96 3.35 -6.93
CA GLY A 260 -1.65 4.55 -6.46
C GLY A 260 -1.17 5.79 -7.18
N ALA A 261 -1.94 6.86 -7.05
CA ALA A 261 -1.72 8.10 -7.77
C ALA A 261 -0.44 8.83 -7.29
N ILE A 262 0.28 9.43 -8.24
CA ILE A 262 1.30 10.42 -7.95
C ILE A 262 0.67 11.82 -8.00
N TYR A 263 0.44 12.38 -6.83
CA TYR A 263 -0.05 13.74 -6.68
C TYR A 263 0.96 14.76 -7.23
N GLY A 264 0.48 15.67 -8.06
CA GLY A 264 1.29 16.64 -8.80
C GLY A 264 1.96 16.07 -10.06
N GLY A 265 1.80 14.76 -10.33
CA GLY A 265 2.16 14.13 -11.59
C GLY A 265 1.01 14.19 -12.60
N PHE A 266 0.84 13.13 -13.40
CA PHE A 266 -0.24 13.05 -14.39
C PHE A 266 -1.64 13.00 -13.76
N ALA A 267 -1.76 12.52 -12.52
CA ALA A 267 -3.00 12.60 -11.76
C ALA A 267 -3.38 14.05 -11.36
N GLY A 268 -2.45 15.01 -11.45
CA GLY A 268 -2.70 16.40 -11.11
C GLY A 268 -2.96 16.61 -9.61
N GLY A 269 -3.96 17.42 -9.28
CA GLY A 269 -4.29 17.80 -7.90
C GLY A 269 -5.14 16.77 -7.15
N VAL A 270 -5.79 17.23 -6.07
CA VAL A 270 -6.54 16.37 -5.12
C VAL A 270 -7.61 15.53 -5.82
N MET A 271 -8.43 16.14 -6.69
CA MET A 271 -9.53 15.43 -7.34
C MET A 271 -9.06 14.41 -8.36
N GLY A 272 -8.05 14.73 -9.16
CA GLY A 272 -7.51 13.78 -10.12
C GLY A 272 -6.80 12.62 -9.44
N SER A 273 -6.06 12.89 -8.36
CA SER A 273 -5.45 11.84 -7.52
C SER A 273 -6.51 10.94 -6.86
N ALA A 274 -7.63 11.49 -6.38
CA ALA A 274 -8.73 10.71 -5.82
C ALA A 274 -9.39 9.80 -6.87
N VAL A 275 -9.64 10.31 -8.08
CA VAL A 275 -10.19 9.53 -9.20
C VAL A 275 -9.23 8.41 -9.60
N VAL A 276 -7.94 8.70 -9.74
CA VAL A 276 -6.91 7.71 -10.12
C VAL A 276 -6.76 6.64 -9.03
N ASN A 277 -6.76 7.01 -7.75
CA ASN A 277 -6.73 6.06 -6.64
C ASN A 277 -7.93 5.09 -6.68
N ALA A 278 -9.15 5.62 -6.87
CA ALA A 278 -10.34 4.80 -7.00
C ALA A 278 -10.29 3.89 -8.25
N ALA A 279 -9.79 4.43 -9.36
CA ALA A 279 -9.66 3.71 -10.62
C ALA A 279 -8.68 2.53 -10.51
N TYR A 280 -7.56 2.68 -9.79
CA TYR A 280 -6.59 1.60 -9.58
C TYR A 280 -7.18 0.41 -8.83
N ILE A 281 -7.85 0.66 -7.70
CA ILE A 281 -8.46 -0.41 -6.92
C ILE A 281 -9.58 -1.09 -7.73
N MET A 282 -10.37 -0.29 -8.45
CA MET A 282 -11.49 -0.77 -9.27
C MET A 282 -11.06 -1.67 -10.42
N VAL A 283 -9.97 -1.31 -11.12
CA VAL A 283 -9.54 -2.04 -12.32
C VAL A 283 -8.74 -3.30 -11.97
N ALA A 284 -8.20 -3.41 -10.76
CA ALA A 284 -7.33 -4.50 -10.32
C ALA A 284 -7.86 -5.93 -10.63
N PRO A 285 -9.14 -6.28 -10.35
CA PRO A 285 -9.67 -7.61 -10.67
C PRO A 285 -9.72 -7.89 -12.18
N LEU A 286 -9.87 -6.85 -13.01
CA LEU A 286 -9.96 -6.97 -14.46
C LEU A 286 -8.61 -7.21 -15.11
N ILE A 287 -7.56 -6.50 -14.67
CA ILE A 287 -6.28 -6.47 -15.40
C ILE A 287 -5.28 -7.51 -14.95
N VAL A 288 -5.31 -7.93 -13.68
CA VAL A 288 -4.38 -8.92 -13.13
C VAL A 288 -5.07 -10.01 -12.32
N SER A 289 -6.41 -10.09 -12.39
CA SER A 289 -7.20 -11.04 -11.57
C SER A 289 -6.91 -10.90 -10.08
N ALA A 290 -6.75 -9.65 -9.63
CA ALA A 290 -6.45 -9.35 -8.24
C ALA A 290 -7.54 -9.82 -7.28
N THR A 291 -7.13 -10.37 -6.16
CA THR A 291 -7.97 -10.74 -5.01
C THR A 291 -7.96 -9.68 -3.90
N TYR A 292 -6.99 -8.78 -3.96
CA TYR A 292 -6.91 -7.58 -3.14
C TYR A 292 -6.07 -6.48 -3.81
N HIS A 293 -6.08 -5.28 -3.25
CA HIS A 293 -5.23 -4.16 -3.70
C HIS A 293 -4.36 -3.59 -2.57
N LEU A 294 -3.17 -3.12 -2.92
CA LEU A 294 -2.35 -2.22 -2.11
C LEU A 294 -2.37 -0.84 -2.77
N LEU A 295 -3.00 0.12 -2.10
CA LEU A 295 -2.96 1.52 -2.50
C LEU A 295 -1.67 2.15 -1.95
N TYR A 296 -0.94 2.90 -2.77
CA TYR A 296 0.17 3.71 -2.29
C TYR A 296 0.26 5.01 -3.10
N SER A 297 -0.09 6.14 -2.49
CA SER A 297 -0.01 7.45 -3.14
C SER A 297 1.18 8.25 -2.64
N LEU A 298 1.82 9.00 -3.53
CA LEU A 298 2.99 9.82 -3.21
C LEU A 298 2.85 11.23 -3.74
N HIS A 299 3.36 12.19 -2.98
CA HIS A 299 3.57 13.55 -3.47
C HIS A 299 4.83 13.59 -4.36
N ILE A 300 4.73 14.08 -5.60
CA ILE A 300 5.86 14.08 -6.56
C ILE A 300 7.11 14.80 -6.04
N ASN A 301 6.95 15.97 -5.41
CA ASN A 301 8.07 16.77 -4.88
C ASN A 301 8.54 16.35 -3.48
N GLN A 302 7.61 15.98 -2.59
CA GLN A 302 7.97 15.69 -1.19
C GLN A 302 8.32 14.20 -0.98
N SER A 303 7.87 13.33 -1.87
CA SER A 303 8.02 11.87 -1.81
C SER A 303 7.53 11.27 -0.48
N ASN A 304 6.42 11.80 0.03
CA ASN A 304 5.71 11.29 1.20
C ASN A 304 4.21 11.11 0.87
N SER A 305 3.47 10.49 1.79
CA SER A 305 2.01 10.27 1.72
C SER A 305 1.24 10.98 2.84
N THR A 306 1.93 11.84 3.60
CA THR A 306 1.43 12.48 4.82
C THR A 306 1.17 13.98 4.65
N ALA A 307 1.50 14.53 3.47
CA ALA A 307 1.05 15.87 3.08
C ALA A 307 -0.49 15.98 3.11
N ARG A 308 -0.99 17.16 3.48
CA ARG A 308 -2.44 17.43 3.61
C ARG A 308 -3.23 17.01 2.37
N GLU A 309 -2.75 17.37 1.19
CA GLU A 309 -3.40 17.09 -0.08
C GLU A 309 -3.43 15.59 -0.39
N LEU A 310 -2.40 14.85 0.03
CA LEU A 310 -2.35 13.40 -0.10
C LEU A 310 -3.36 12.73 0.84
N LEU A 311 -3.41 13.15 2.11
CA LEU A 311 -4.41 12.67 3.06
C LEU A 311 -5.84 12.86 2.52
N THR A 312 -6.14 14.02 1.94
CA THR A 312 -7.46 14.30 1.35
C THR A 312 -7.74 13.48 0.10
N SER A 313 -6.79 13.40 -0.84
CA SER A 313 -7.01 12.67 -2.10
C SER A 313 -7.16 11.16 -1.87
N VAL A 314 -6.40 10.60 -0.94
CA VAL A 314 -6.54 9.21 -0.52
C VAL A 314 -7.87 9.00 0.19
N ALA A 315 -8.21 9.83 1.19
CA ALA A 315 -9.46 9.69 1.92
C ALA A 315 -10.66 9.65 0.96
N LEU A 316 -10.70 10.55 -0.03
CA LEU A 316 -11.72 10.57 -1.07
C LEU A 316 -11.71 9.32 -1.97
N GLY A 317 -10.54 8.87 -2.43
CA GLY A 317 -10.41 7.67 -3.27
C GLY A 317 -10.86 6.41 -2.53
N CYS A 318 -10.44 6.25 -1.27
CA CYS A 318 -10.86 5.16 -0.38
C CYS A 318 -12.35 5.19 -0.11
N GLN A 319 -12.93 6.37 0.18
CA GLN A 319 -14.38 6.51 0.37
C GLN A 319 -15.15 6.14 -0.90
N ALA A 320 -14.69 6.58 -2.07
CA ALA A 320 -15.33 6.27 -3.35
C ALA A 320 -15.43 4.75 -3.57
N VAL A 321 -14.36 4.00 -3.33
CA VAL A 321 -14.34 2.55 -3.51
C VAL A 321 -15.09 1.83 -2.39
N SER A 322 -14.78 2.10 -1.13
CA SER A 322 -15.37 1.40 0.03
C SER A 322 -16.90 1.52 0.11
N ARG A 323 -17.47 2.61 -0.42
CA ARG A 323 -18.93 2.79 -0.54
C ARG A 323 -19.56 2.00 -1.67
N ASN A 324 -18.85 1.82 -2.79
CA ASN A 324 -19.44 1.40 -4.06
C ASN A 324 -18.93 0.03 -4.57
N MET A 325 -17.86 -0.52 -4.01
CA MET A 325 -17.24 -1.78 -4.40
C MET A 325 -16.70 -2.53 -3.17
N ALA A 326 -17.27 -3.70 -2.89
CA ALA A 326 -16.86 -4.54 -1.76
C ALA A 326 -15.62 -5.38 -2.11
N PHE A 327 -14.46 -4.74 -2.26
CA PHE A 327 -13.19 -5.38 -2.63
C PHE A 327 -12.13 -5.19 -1.52
N PRO A 328 -11.41 -6.23 -1.08
CA PRO A 328 -10.35 -6.10 -0.09
C PRO A 328 -9.21 -5.22 -0.60
N TYR A 329 -8.83 -4.21 0.18
CA TYR A 329 -7.60 -3.46 -0.06
C TYR A 329 -7.06 -2.90 1.25
N PHE A 330 -5.78 -2.57 1.25
CA PHE A 330 -5.13 -1.79 2.30
C PHE A 330 -4.32 -0.67 1.68
N ASP A 331 -3.93 0.28 2.52
CA ASP A 331 -3.27 1.50 2.09
C ASP A 331 -1.93 1.70 2.82
N LEU A 332 -0.90 2.04 2.04
CA LEU A 332 0.45 2.29 2.51
C LEU A 332 0.73 3.80 2.52
N GLY A 333 1.21 4.28 3.66
CA GLY A 333 1.75 5.63 3.80
C GLY A 333 3.27 5.64 3.92
N TYR A 334 3.91 6.62 3.28
CA TYR A 334 5.30 6.98 3.52
C TYR A 334 5.38 8.28 4.33
N ALA A 335 5.99 8.24 5.52
CA ALA A 335 6.26 9.43 6.30
C ALA A 335 7.53 10.15 5.84
N ALA A 336 7.56 11.46 6.03
CA ALA A 336 8.77 12.26 5.80
C ALA A 336 9.80 12.02 6.91
N ALA A 337 9.36 11.95 8.17
CA ALA A 337 10.21 11.72 9.33
C ALA A 337 10.69 10.28 9.46
N GLY A 338 11.89 10.12 10.03
CA GLY A 338 12.47 8.83 10.32
C GLY A 338 12.11 8.26 11.70
N THR A 339 12.56 7.03 11.91
CA THR A 339 12.37 6.17 13.07
C THR A 339 12.79 6.84 14.37
N CYS A 340 12.08 6.56 15.46
CA CYS A 340 12.34 7.10 16.80
C CYS A 340 12.23 8.65 16.85
N THR A 341 11.25 9.24 16.14
CA THR A 341 10.99 10.68 16.17
C THR A 341 9.54 11.01 16.47
N ARG A 342 9.27 12.07 17.24
CA ARG A 342 7.90 12.53 17.53
C ARG A 342 7.10 12.82 16.24
N GLN A 343 7.77 13.40 15.24
CA GLN A 343 7.14 13.72 13.97
C GLN A 343 6.63 12.46 13.25
N LEU A 344 7.38 11.35 13.26
CA LEU A 344 6.93 10.09 12.67
C LEU A 344 5.65 9.58 13.33
N TYR A 345 5.52 9.67 14.65
CA TYR A 345 4.30 9.27 15.35
C TYR A 345 3.11 10.17 15.00
N ASP A 346 3.30 11.49 14.90
CA ASP A 346 2.24 12.42 14.48
C ASP A 346 1.82 12.17 13.01
N GLU A 347 2.78 11.97 12.11
CA GLU A 347 2.54 11.60 10.70
C GLU A 347 1.82 10.25 10.56
N THR A 348 2.25 9.25 11.34
CA THR A 348 1.66 7.90 11.37
C THR A 348 0.21 7.95 11.85
N ALA A 349 -0.06 8.65 12.96
CA ALA A 349 -1.41 8.79 13.48
C ALA A 349 -2.34 9.47 12.46
N ALA A 350 -1.87 10.56 11.84
CA ALA A 350 -2.67 11.30 10.86
C ALA A 350 -3.04 10.42 9.66
N ARG A 351 -2.08 9.65 9.15
CA ARG A 351 -2.29 8.74 8.02
C ARG A 351 -3.25 7.61 8.36
N ILE A 352 -2.96 6.86 9.43
CA ILE A 352 -3.74 5.68 9.81
C ILE A 352 -5.18 6.05 10.16
N ILE A 353 -5.40 7.19 10.85
CA ILE A 353 -6.76 7.68 11.12
C ILE A 353 -7.49 7.94 9.81
N ALA A 354 -6.87 8.68 8.87
CA ALA A 354 -7.48 9.01 7.58
C ALA A 354 -7.87 7.76 6.78
N ASP A 355 -6.99 6.76 6.75
CA ASP A 355 -7.22 5.51 6.02
C ASP A 355 -8.38 4.71 6.64
N VAL A 356 -8.36 4.52 7.96
CA VAL A 356 -9.37 3.71 8.68
C VAL A 356 -10.75 4.34 8.61
N VAL A 357 -10.91 5.64 8.85
CA VAL A 357 -12.25 6.26 8.81
C VAL A 357 -12.78 6.43 7.39
N SER A 358 -11.90 6.39 6.38
CA SER A 358 -12.27 6.44 4.96
C SER A 358 -12.61 5.06 4.38
N GLY A 359 -12.53 4.00 5.18
CA GLY A 359 -12.93 2.64 4.80
C GLY A 359 -11.81 1.75 4.25
N ALA A 360 -10.54 2.11 4.45
CA ALA A 360 -9.41 1.27 4.08
C ALA A 360 -8.99 0.32 5.22
N ASN A 361 -8.37 -0.81 4.89
CA ASN A 361 -7.44 -1.47 5.81
C ASN A 361 -6.06 -0.76 5.74
N ILE A 362 -5.11 -1.13 6.60
CA ILE A 362 -3.85 -0.39 6.71
C ILE A 362 -2.64 -1.27 6.43
N GLU A 363 -1.66 -0.69 5.75
CA GLU A 363 -0.25 -1.02 5.96
C GLU A 363 0.35 0.00 6.93
N THR A 364 1.24 -0.47 7.80
CA THR A 364 1.96 0.39 8.72
C THR A 364 2.81 1.41 7.97
N VAL A 365 2.89 2.65 8.47
CA VAL A 365 3.55 3.76 7.77
C VAL A 365 5.06 3.56 7.70
N HIS A 366 5.63 3.72 6.51
CA HIS A 366 7.06 3.59 6.27
C HIS A 366 7.80 4.89 6.62
N PRO A 367 8.70 4.87 7.61
CA PRO A 367 9.50 6.02 7.98
C PRO A 367 10.53 6.43 6.92
N ALA A 368 10.98 7.68 7.00
CA ALA A 368 12.04 8.26 6.17
C ALA A 368 11.84 7.99 4.67
N LYS A 369 10.60 8.06 4.20
CA LYS A 369 10.19 7.80 2.81
C LYS A 369 10.52 6.40 2.30
N GLY A 370 10.88 5.47 3.20
CA GLY A 370 11.33 4.12 2.89
C GLY A 370 12.70 4.03 2.21
N ILE A 371 13.50 5.11 2.20
CA ILE A 371 14.78 5.14 1.46
C ILE A 371 16.02 4.98 2.35
N LEU A 372 15.90 5.19 3.65
CA LEU A 372 17.03 5.08 4.57
C LEU A 372 17.17 3.64 5.09
N MET A 373 18.36 3.07 4.88
CA MET A 373 18.70 1.71 5.32
C MET A 373 18.58 1.58 6.84
N ASP A 374 18.00 0.46 7.28
CA ASP A 374 17.76 0.12 8.68
C ASP A 374 16.87 1.13 9.45
N ASN A 375 16.29 2.14 8.80
CA ASN A 375 15.53 3.19 9.48
C ASN A 375 14.06 2.80 9.61
N TYR A 376 13.74 1.78 10.41
CA TYR A 376 12.37 1.31 10.65
C TYR A 376 12.34 0.33 11.83
N SER A 377 11.37 0.43 12.74
CA SER A 377 11.35 -0.41 13.96
C SER A 377 9.97 -1.00 14.27
N PRO A 378 9.89 -2.07 15.07
CA PRO A 378 8.61 -2.61 15.53
C PRO A 378 7.74 -1.64 16.36
N MET A 379 8.31 -0.61 16.99
CA MET A 379 7.54 0.27 17.87
C MET A 379 6.56 1.15 17.11
N GLU A 380 6.99 1.77 16.02
CA GLU A 380 6.10 2.63 15.23
C GLU A 380 5.04 1.80 14.51
N MET A 381 5.41 0.59 14.09
CA MET A 381 4.47 -0.36 13.50
C MET A 381 3.39 -0.79 14.50
N ARG A 382 3.79 -1.04 15.75
CA ARG A 382 2.84 -1.33 16.84
C ARG A 382 1.91 -0.15 17.07
N PHE A 383 2.45 1.06 17.13
CA PHE A 383 1.65 2.27 17.30
C PHE A 383 0.63 2.44 16.16
N ALA A 384 1.04 2.24 14.90
CA ALA A 384 0.15 2.28 13.75
C ALA A 384 -1.03 1.31 13.91
N CYS A 385 -0.77 0.05 14.30
CA CYS A 385 -1.84 -0.92 14.54
C CYS A 385 -2.77 -0.52 15.70
N GLU A 386 -2.22 0.00 16.80
CA GLU A 386 -3.02 0.46 17.94
C GLU A 386 -3.91 1.65 17.57
N VAL A 387 -3.39 2.61 16.79
CA VAL A 387 -4.17 3.73 16.22
C VAL A 387 -5.26 3.20 15.31
N ALA A 388 -4.94 2.23 14.44
CA ALA A 388 -5.91 1.67 13.50
C ALA A 388 -7.09 1.02 14.22
N HIS A 389 -6.80 0.23 15.25
CA HIS A 389 -7.82 -0.40 16.10
C HIS A 389 -8.67 0.63 16.84
N ALA A 390 -8.06 1.70 17.36
CA ALA A 390 -8.77 2.73 18.11
C ALA A 390 -9.59 3.68 17.21
N ALA A 391 -9.22 3.81 15.93
CA ALA A 391 -9.92 4.62 14.94
C ALA A 391 -11.14 3.91 14.33
N ALA A 392 -11.28 2.60 14.51
CA ALA A 392 -12.45 1.85 14.05
C ALA A 392 -13.73 2.41 14.69
N GLY A 393 -14.71 2.78 13.87
CA GLY A 393 -15.97 3.40 14.32
C GLY A 393 -15.89 4.89 14.69
N VAL A 394 -14.75 5.56 14.50
CA VAL A 394 -14.66 7.03 14.66
C VAL A 394 -15.29 7.73 13.46
N SER A 395 -16.03 8.81 13.70
CA SER A 395 -16.66 9.60 12.62
C SER A 395 -15.61 10.36 11.81
N ARG A 396 -15.83 10.56 10.50
CA ARG A 396 -14.92 11.35 9.65
C ARG A 396 -14.79 12.79 10.14
N ARG A 397 -15.83 13.34 10.77
CA ARG A 397 -15.82 14.70 11.36
C ARG A 397 -14.86 14.80 12.54
N ASP A 398 -14.97 13.88 13.50
CA ASP A 398 -14.07 13.87 14.67
C ASP A 398 -12.64 13.58 14.24
N ALA A 399 -12.46 12.62 13.32
CA ALA A 399 -11.17 12.29 12.75
C ALA A 399 -10.53 13.49 12.02
N ASN A 400 -11.31 14.29 11.30
CA ASN A 400 -10.82 15.49 10.63
C ASN A 400 -10.20 16.48 11.63
N GLU A 401 -10.84 16.70 12.77
CA GLU A 401 -10.31 17.59 13.81
C GLU A 401 -9.03 17.01 14.43
N MET A 402 -8.98 15.71 14.72
CA MET A 402 -7.75 15.06 15.19
C MET A 402 -6.60 15.23 14.18
N VAL A 403 -6.86 14.97 12.90
CA VAL A 403 -5.85 15.06 11.83
C VAL A 403 -5.38 16.49 11.60
N LYS A 404 -6.23 17.50 11.75
CA LYS A 404 -5.83 18.92 11.68
C LYS A 404 -4.85 19.30 12.79
N GLU A 405 -5.12 18.86 14.02
CA GLU A 405 -4.22 19.10 15.17
C GLU A 405 -2.86 18.44 14.95
N LEU A 406 -2.84 17.22 14.39
CA LEU A 406 -1.59 16.52 14.03
C LEU A 406 -0.85 17.25 12.90
N LEU A 407 -1.54 17.62 11.82
CA LEU A 407 -0.96 18.38 10.70
C LEU A 407 -0.31 19.69 11.17
N ALA A 408 -0.94 20.42 12.09
CA ALA A 408 -0.38 21.66 12.63
C ALA A 408 1.00 21.45 13.27
N ARG A 409 1.32 20.24 13.73
CA ARG A 409 2.58 19.89 14.38
C ARG A 409 3.68 19.44 13.41
N TYR A 410 3.35 18.85 12.27
CA TYR A 410 4.36 18.31 11.34
C TYR A 410 4.38 18.92 9.94
N GLU A 411 3.25 19.46 9.44
CA GLU A 411 3.15 20.02 8.09
C GLU A 411 4.22 21.09 7.80
N PRO A 412 4.55 22.01 8.73
CA PRO A 412 5.64 22.97 8.53
C PRO A 412 7.05 22.36 8.40
N HIS A 413 7.22 21.10 8.79
CA HIS A 413 8.51 20.41 8.86
C HIS A 413 8.70 19.38 7.73
N LEU A 414 7.70 19.15 6.87
CA LEU A 414 7.78 18.17 5.77
C LEU A 414 8.94 18.40 4.79
N ALA A 415 9.39 19.65 4.63
CA ALA A 415 10.52 19.99 3.76
C ALA A 415 11.88 19.65 4.39
N LYS A 416 11.97 19.58 5.72
CA LYS A 416 13.18 19.25 6.47
C LYS A 416 12.83 18.42 7.71
N PRO A 417 12.36 17.18 7.50
CA PRO A 417 11.96 16.30 8.60
C PRO A 417 13.20 15.77 9.35
N PRO A 418 13.04 15.30 10.60
CA PRO A 418 14.11 14.63 11.31
C PRO A 418 14.40 13.26 10.67
N GLU A 419 15.69 12.95 10.47
CA GLU A 419 16.13 11.69 9.83
C GLU A 419 15.91 10.45 10.71
N GLY A 420 15.78 10.64 12.01
CA GLY A 420 15.59 9.54 12.97
C GLY A 420 16.84 8.69 13.19
N LYS A 421 16.63 7.46 13.65
CA LYS A 421 17.67 6.50 14.01
C LYS A 421 17.55 5.23 13.17
N ARG A 422 18.64 4.46 13.06
CA ARG A 422 18.53 3.08 12.58
C ARG A 422 17.94 2.19 13.66
N PHE A 423 17.40 1.05 13.28
CA PHE A 423 16.82 0.06 14.16
C PHE A 423 17.79 -0.33 15.28
N GLN A 424 19.02 -0.73 14.93
CA GLN A 424 20.08 -1.11 15.86
C GLN A 424 20.57 0.04 16.76
N ASP A 425 20.24 1.29 16.43
CA ASP A 425 20.59 2.46 17.25
C ASP A 425 19.45 2.86 18.21
N CYS A 426 18.28 2.22 18.13
CA CYS A 426 17.13 2.47 19.00
C CYS A 426 16.48 1.21 19.58
N TYR A 427 17.12 0.05 19.42
CA TYR A 427 16.66 -1.25 19.92
C TYR A 427 17.81 -2.09 20.45
N ASN A 428 17.51 -2.89 21.48
CA ASN A 428 18.37 -3.99 21.89
C ASN A 428 18.04 -5.23 21.02
N LEU A 429 18.99 -5.67 20.20
CA LEU A 429 18.78 -6.78 19.26
C LEU A 429 18.65 -8.16 19.94
N ASP A 430 19.21 -8.34 21.13
CA ASP A 430 19.13 -9.60 21.87
C ASP A 430 17.73 -9.80 22.47
N THR A 431 17.13 -8.74 23.00
CA THR A 431 15.81 -8.79 23.64
C THR A 431 14.67 -8.41 22.69
N LEU A 432 14.98 -7.69 21.60
CA LEU A 432 14.04 -7.02 20.71
C LEU A 432 13.14 -6.00 21.43
N GLU A 433 13.70 -5.32 22.41
CA GLU A 433 13.05 -4.23 23.14
C GLU A 433 13.59 -2.87 22.69
N PRO A 434 12.74 -1.83 22.62
CA PRO A 434 13.16 -0.47 22.31
C PRO A 434 14.13 0.05 23.38
N ASP A 435 14.96 1.03 23.03
CA ASP A 435 15.66 1.83 24.03
C ASP A 435 14.66 2.70 24.85
N PRO A 436 15.06 3.21 26.03
CA PRO A 436 14.17 4.03 26.86
C PRO A 436 13.68 5.30 26.15
N GLU A 437 14.51 5.92 25.31
CA GLU A 437 14.13 7.14 24.59
C GLU A 437 13.00 6.88 23.60
N HIS A 438 13.10 5.80 22.83
CA HIS A 438 12.09 5.41 21.87
C HIS A 438 10.79 5.02 22.58
N PHE A 439 10.89 4.27 23.69
CA PHE A 439 9.73 3.95 24.49
C PHE A 439 9.01 5.20 25.02
N ASP A 440 9.77 6.20 25.51
CA ASP A 440 9.22 7.45 26.01
C ASP A 440 8.50 8.23 24.89
N ILE A 441 9.08 8.32 23.69
CA ILE A 441 8.44 8.95 22.52
C ILE A 441 7.12 8.24 22.17
N TYR A 442 7.12 6.90 22.14
CA TYR A 442 5.92 6.10 21.91
C TYR A 442 4.85 6.34 22.98
N ALA A 443 5.22 6.37 24.26
CA ALA A 443 4.32 6.62 25.37
C ALA A 443 3.70 8.03 25.31
N GLU A 444 4.52 9.05 25.00
CA GLU A 444 4.07 10.43 24.76
C GLU A 444 3.07 10.50 23.61
N ALA A 445 3.36 9.82 22.48
CA ALA A 445 2.47 9.79 21.33
C ALA A 445 1.10 9.17 21.68
N LYS A 446 1.08 8.05 22.41
CA LYS A 446 -0.17 7.44 22.87
C LYS A 446 -0.97 8.38 23.76
N GLU A 447 -0.31 9.07 24.69
CA GLU A 447 -0.98 10.00 25.57
C GLU A 447 -1.52 11.22 24.83
N HIS A 448 -0.78 11.72 23.83
CA HIS A 448 -1.26 12.78 22.95
C HIS A 448 -2.54 12.36 22.21
N MET A 449 -2.56 11.16 21.63
CA MET A 449 -3.74 10.64 20.94
C MET A 449 -4.95 10.44 21.87
N ARG A 450 -4.74 10.03 23.13
CA ARG A 450 -5.82 9.96 24.13
C ARG A 450 -6.41 11.34 24.42
N LYS A 451 -5.58 12.37 24.54
CA LYS A 451 -6.03 13.76 24.73
C LYS A 451 -6.81 14.30 23.53
N LEU A 452 -6.47 13.85 22.32
CA LEU A 452 -7.23 14.15 21.09
C LEU A 452 -8.55 13.36 21.00
N GLY A 453 -8.84 12.45 21.92
CA GLY A 453 -10.09 11.70 21.99
C GLY A 453 -10.03 10.29 21.40
N LEU A 454 -8.86 9.83 20.93
CA LEU A 454 -8.68 8.48 20.41
C LEU A 454 -8.48 7.47 21.55
N LYS A 455 -9.32 6.43 21.62
CA LYS A 455 -9.37 5.49 22.75
C LYS A 455 -8.31 4.38 22.66
N LEU A 456 -7.04 4.77 22.66
CA LEU A 456 -5.92 3.84 22.71
C LEU A 456 -5.86 3.11 24.06
N ARG A 457 -5.84 1.78 23.99
CA ARG A 457 -5.70 0.90 25.16
C ARG A 457 -4.26 0.86 25.68
#